data_AF-A0A7M2TF66-F1
#
_entry.id   AF-A0A7M2TF66-F1
#
_cell.length_a   1.000
_cell.length_b   1.000
_cell.length_c   1.000
_cell.angle_alpha   90.00
_cell.angle_beta   90.00
_cell.angle_gamma   90.00
#
_symmetry.space_group_name_H-M   'P 1'
#
loop_
_entity.id
_entity.type
_entity.pdbx_description
1 polymer ?
#
loop_
_entity_poly.entity_id
_entity_poly.type
_entity_poly.pdbx_seq_one_letter_code
_entity_poly.pdbx_strand_id
1 'polypeptide(L)'
;MSRRTRLARGCAAAVVFAFAGLVVLFAFLGTVEMETFPGLRENLAPVVVWMLVFAVLVTAGGLALTGPRSYAGWITAACIAALIVLRMWTLAPMLHCWSYDSVGRNDDGSYSCVNRGDMLP
;
A
#
# COMPACT_ATOMS: atom_id res chain seq x y z
N MET A 1 8.53 -29.65 19.14
CA MET A 1 8.91 -28.25 18.88
C MET A 1 9.14 -27.52 20.20
N SER A 2 10.37 -27.10 20.50
CA SER A 2 10.72 -26.48 21.79
C SER A 2 10.03 -25.11 21.95
N ARG A 3 9.82 -24.67 23.20
CA ARG A 3 9.20 -23.36 23.50
C ARG A 3 9.94 -22.20 22.82
N ARG A 4 11.28 -22.31 22.72
CA ARG A 4 12.15 -21.34 22.04
C ARG A 4 11.86 -21.22 20.54
N THR A 5 11.68 -22.34 19.82
CA THR A 5 11.33 -22.32 18.39
C THR A 5 9.97 -21.68 18.11
N ARG A 6 9.00 -21.82 19.02
CA ARG A 6 7.69 -21.13 18.91
C ARG A 6 7.81 -19.63 19.15
N LEU A 7 8.58 -19.22 20.16
CA LEU A 7 8.86 -17.81 20.45
C LEU A 7 9.59 -17.13 19.29
N ALA A 8 10.62 -17.78 18.73
CA ALA A 8 11.37 -17.24 17.59
C ALA A 8 10.49 -17.05 16.35
N ARG A 9 9.61 -18.01 16.03
CA ARG A 9 8.63 -17.87 14.93
C ARG A 9 7.60 -16.77 15.19
N GLY A 10 7.16 -16.62 16.44
CA GLY A 10 6.25 -15.55 16.84
C GLY A 10 6.87 -14.16 16.69
N CYS A 11 8.10 -13.96 17.17
CA CYS A 11 8.85 -12.71 16.98
C CYS A 11 9.10 -12.43 15.50
N ALA A 12 9.54 -13.43 14.73
CA ALA A 12 9.75 -13.27 13.29
C ALA A 12 8.45 -12.86 12.57
N ALA A 13 7.33 -13.50 12.88
CA ALA A 13 6.04 -13.13 12.32
C ALA A 13 5.61 -11.71 12.70
N ALA A 14 5.83 -11.29 13.95
CA ALA A 14 5.52 -9.94 14.40
C ALA A 14 6.32 -8.88 13.61
N VAL A 15 7.62 -9.13 13.39
CA VAL A 15 8.47 -8.25 12.57
C VAL A 15 7.97 -8.21 11.11
N VAL A 16 7.61 -9.36 10.54
CA VAL A 16 7.09 -9.44 9.17
C VAL A 16 5.77 -8.68 9.02
N PHE A 17 4.83 -8.84 9.96
CA PHE A 17 3.58 -8.07 9.94
C PHE A 17 3.79 -6.57 10.18
N ALA A 18 4.69 -6.20 11.10
CA ALA A 18 5.04 -4.80 11.32
C ALA A 18 5.61 -4.17 10.05
N PHE A 19 6.50 -4.89 9.36
CA PHE A 19 7.04 -4.44 8.08
C PHE A 19 5.97 -4.30 6.99
N ALA A 20 5.06 -5.28 6.86
CA ALA A 20 3.92 -5.16 5.94
C ALA A 20 3.04 -3.94 6.26
N GLY A 21 2.74 -3.70 7.54
CA GLY A 21 1.99 -2.54 7.99
C GLY A 21 2.70 -1.22 7.64
N LEU A 22 4.01 -1.14 7.85
CA LEU A 22 4.81 0.03 7.47
C LEU A 22 4.76 0.28 5.97
N VAL A 23 4.87 -0.74 5.13
CA VAL A 23 4.75 -0.60 3.66
C VAL A 23 3.39 0.01 3.29
N VAL A 24 2.30 -0.47 3.90
CA VAL A 24 0.96 0.10 3.66
C VAL A 24 0.89 1.55 4.12
N LEU A 25 1.47 1.90 5.27
CA LEU A 25 1.51 3.29 5.75
C LEU A 25 2.33 4.20 4.82
N PHE A 26 3.46 3.73 4.29
CA PHE A 26 4.22 4.46 3.28
C PHE A 26 3.44 4.66 1.98
N ALA A 27 2.61 3.69 1.59
CA ALA A 27 1.70 3.82 0.45
C ALA A 27 0.64 4.92 0.64
N PHE A 28 0.23 5.23 1.88
CA PHE A 28 -0.59 6.42 2.17
C PHE A 28 0.23 7.70 2.08
N LEU A 29 1.41 7.73 2.70
CA LEU A 29 2.27 8.91 2.70
C LEU A 29 2.67 9.33 1.27
N GLY A 30 2.95 8.35 0.41
CA GLY A 30 3.39 8.56 -0.97
C GLY A 30 2.39 9.26 -1.89
N THR A 31 1.13 9.47 -1.48
CA THR A 31 0.15 10.22 -2.31
C THR A 31 -0.49 11.40 -1.58
N VAL A 32 -0.06 11.71 -0.36
CA VAL A 32 -0.55 12.89 0.36
C VAL A 32 -0.42 14.12 -0.53
N GLU A 33 0.68 14.22 -1.28
CA GLU A 33 0.93 15.30 -2.22
C GLU A 33 -0.13 15.41 -3.34
N MET A 34 -0.54 14.27 -3.90
CA MET A 34 -1.55 14.20 -4.97
C MET A 34 -2.96 14.42 -4.47
N GLU A 35 -3.22 14.05 -3.22
CA GLU A 35 -4.55 14.12 -2.63
C GLU A 35 -4.82 15.49 -1.99
N THR A 36 -3.80 16.16 -1.45
CA THR A 36 -3.99 17.33 -0.57
C THR A 36 -3.69 18.64 -1.28
N PHE A 37 -2.69 18.67 -2.16
CA PHE A 37 -2.24 19.93 -2.74
C PHE A 37 -2.77 20.13 -4.16
N PRO A 38 -3.26 21.35 -4.47
CA PRO A 38 -3.67 21.68 -5.83
C PRO A 38 -2.47 21.72 -6.78
N GLY A 39 -2.73 21.44 -8.05
CA GLY A 39 -1.77 21.47 -9.14
C GLY A 39 -1.26 20.09 -9.58
N LEU A 40 -0.41 20.09 -10.60
CA LEU A 40 0.18 18.88 -11.16
C LEU A 40 1.22 18.31 -10.20
N ARG A 41 1.14 17.01 -9.95
CA ARG A 41 2.07 16.24 -9.13
C ARG A 41 2.50 14.99 -9.88
N GLU A 42 3.65 14.45 -9.50
CA GLU A 42 4.15 13.21 -10.07
C GLU A 42 3.18 12.06 -9.79
N ASN A 43 2.93 11.21 -10.77
CA ASN A 43 2.02 10.08 -10.61
C ASN A 43 2.72 8.90 -9.91
N LEU A 44 2.51 8.77 -8.60
CA LEU A 44 3.02 7.65 -7.81
C LEU A 44 1.98 6.53 -7.65
N ALA A 45 0.81 6.61 -8.29
CA ALA A 45 -0.20 5.56 -8.20
C ALA A 45 0.34 4.18 -8.63
N PRO A 46 1.13 4.04 -9.72
CA PRO A 46 1.71 2.75 -10.08
C PRO A 46 2.66 2.21 -9.01
N VAL A 47 3.53 3.07 -8.47
CA VAL A 47 4.49 2.71 -7.41
C VAL A 47 3.75 2.23 -6.17
N VAL A 48 2.69 2.94 -5.77
CA VAL A 48 1.88 2.59 -4.60
C VAL A 48 1.16 1.26 -4.81
N VAL A 49 0.60 0.99 -5.99
CA VAL A 49 -0.02 -0.31 -6.28
C VAL A 49 0.99 -1.45 -6.16
N TRP A 50 2.23 -1.28 -6.65
CA TRP A 50 3.28 -2.27 -6.45
C TRP A 50 3.68 -2.45 -4.99
N MET A 51 3.72 -1.37 -4.20
CA MET A 51 3.93 -1.46 -2.74
C MET A 51 2.82 -2.26 -2.06
N LEU A 52 1.56 -2.07 -2.45
CA LEU A 52 0.43 -2.82 -1.89
C LEU A 52 0.51 -4.31 -2.27
N VAL A 53 0.84 -4.64 -3.52
CA VAL A 53 1.07 -6.04 -3.95
C VAL A 53 2.20 -6.67 -3.12
N PHE A 54 3.29 -5.95 -2.90
CA PHE A 54 4.38 -6.41 -2.05
C PHE A 54 3.94 -6.62 -0.60
N ALA A 55 3.14 -5.70 -0.03
CA ALA A 55 2.59 -5.84 1.31
C ALA A 55 1.70 -7.08 1.45
N VAL A 56 0.90 -7.42 0.43
CA VAL A 56 0.12 -8.68 0.41
C VAL A 56 1.04 -9.89 0.52
N LEU A 57 2.12 -9.94 -0.28
CA LEU A 57 3.08 -11.05 -0.25
C LEU A 57 3.77 -11.18 1.11
N VAL A 58 4.21 -10.06 1.70
CA VAL A 58 4.81 -10.04 3.04
C VAL A 58 3.81 -10.50 4.11
N THR A 59 2.55 -10.06 4.01
CA THR A 59 1.47 -10.47 4.93
C THR A 59 1.20 -11.97 4.84
N ALA A 60 1.18 -12.54 3.63
CA ALA A 60 1.06 -13.98 3.43
C ALA A 60 2.25 -14.74 4.03
N GLY A 61 3.46 -14.20 3.90
CA GLY A 61 4.66 -14.71 4.57
C GLY A 61 4.54 -14.70 6.11
N GLY A 62 4.04 -13.60 6.68
CA GLY A 62 3.77 -13.48 8.12
C GLY A 62 2.75 -14.51 8.60
N LEU A 63 1.67 -14.70 7.85
CA LEU A 63 0.63 -15.69 8.14
C LEU A 63 1.21 -17.12 8.13
N ALA A 64 2.02 -17.45 7.12
CA ALA A 64 2.70 -18.73 7.01
C ALA A 64 3.66 -19.01 8.18
N LEU A 65 4.28 -17.97 8.75
CA LEU A 65 5.14 -18.08 9.93
C LEU A 65 4.34 -18.32 11.23
N THR A 66 3.18 -17.68 11.38
CA THR A 66 2.31 -17.86 12.56
C THR A 66 1.57 -19.21 12.58
N GLY A 67 1.32 -19.79 11.40
CA GLY A 67 0.59 -21.03 11.22
C GLY A 67 -0.94 -20.84 11.17
N PRO A 68 -1.66 -21.80 10.57
CA PRO A 68 -3.06 -21.62 10.18
C PRO A 68 -4.05 -21.49 11.34
N ARG A 69 -3.64 -21.89 12.56
CA ARG A 69 -4.48 -21.85 13.76
C ARG A 69 -4.29 -20.60 14.63
N SER A 70 -3.43 -19.67 14.22
CA SER A 70 -3.16 -18.46 14.99
C SER A 70 -4.24 -17.41 14.75
N TYR A 71 -5.16 -17.23 15.71
CA TYR A 71 -6.16 -16.17 15.66
C TYR A 71 -5.53 -14.78 15.55
N ALA A 72 -4.45 -14.52 16.30
CA ALA A 72 -3.75 -13.24 16.25
C ALA A 72 -3.17 -12.96 14.85
N GLY A 73 -2.59 -13.97 14.19
CA GLY A 73 -2.06 -13.83 12.83
C GLY A 73 -3.15 -13.48 11.81
N TRP A 74 -4.31 -14.14 11.91
CA TRP A 74 -5.45 -13.85 11.05
C TRP A 74 -6.03 -12.46 11.29
N ILE A 75 -6.15 -12.01 12.55
CA ILE A 75 -6.63 -10.66 12.87
C ILE A 75 -5.69 -9.62 12.28
N THR A 76 -4.38 -9.75 12.49
CA THR A 76 -3.40 -8.79 11.93
C THR A 76 -3.43 -8.79 10.40
N ALA A 77 -3.49 -9.95 9.76
CA ALA A 77 -3.62 -10.04 8.31
C ALA A 77 -4.91 -9.40 7.79
N ALA A 78 -6.05 -9.60 8.49
CA ALA A 78 -7.32 -8.97 8.14
C ALA A 78 -7.26 -7.44 8.27
N CYS A 79 -6.63 -6.92 9.33
CA CYS A 79 -6.41 -5.47 9.47
C CYS A 79 -5.57 -4.90 8.32
N ILE A 80 -4.46 -5.55 7.98
CA ILE A 80 -3.61 -5.12 6.86
C ILE A 80 -4.38 -5.20 5.54
N ALA A 81 -5.13 -6.27 5.30
CA ALA A 81 -5.97 -6.42 4.12
C ALA A 81 -7.03 -5.30 4.02
N ALA A 82 -7.68 -4.96 5.12
CA ALA A 82 -8.64 -3.86 5.17
C ALA A 82 -8.00 -2.52 4.82
N LEU A 83 -6.79 -2.24 5.32
CA LEU A 83 -6.03 -1.04 4.97
C LEU A 83 -5.63 -1.01 3.49
N ILE A 84 -5.23 -2.15 2.93
CA ILE A 84 -4.90 -2.27 1.50
C ILE A 84 -6.14 -2.01 0.64
N VAL A 85 -7.28 -2.59 1.00
CA VAL A 85 -8.54 -2.40 0.27
C VAL A 85 -8.99 -0.93 0.35
N LEU A 86 -8.94 -0.34 1.54
CA LEU A 86 -9.23 1.09 1.73
C LEU A 86 -8.34 1.94 0.83
N ARG A 87 -7.04 1.63 0.79
CA ARG A 87 -6.07 2.35 -0.04
C ARG A 87 -6.34 2.20 -1.53
N MET A 88 -6.68 0.99 -1.96
CA MET A 88 -7.03 0.72 -3.35
C MET A 88 -8.29 1.49 -3.77
N TRP A 89 -9.27 1.62 -2.86
CA TRP A 89 -10.49 2.37 -3.09
C TRP A 89 -10.24 3.87 -3.23
N THR A 90 -9.35 4.45 -2.41
CA THR A 90 -8.98 5.88 -2.53
C THR A 90 -8.16 6.17 -3.79
N LEU A 91 -7.39 5.18 -4.28
CA LEU A 91 -6.59 5.29 -5.50
C LEU A 91 -7.36 5.03 -6.79
N ALA A 92 -8.54 4.39 -6.72
CA ALA A 92 -9.35 4.04 -7.86
C ALA A 92 -9.52 5.17 -8.91
N PRO A 93 -9.82 6.43 -8.54
CA PRO A 93 -9.95 7.51 -9.51
C PRO A 93 -8.62 7.90 -10.19
N MET A 94 -7.46 7.61 -9.59
CA MET A 94 -6.15 7.87 -10.19
C MET A 94 -5.70 6.77 -11.16
N LEU A 95 -6.31 5.58 -11.11
CA LEU A 95 -5.93 4.44 -11.95
C LEU A 95 -6.19 4.68 -13.44
N HIS A 96 -7.15 5.55 -13.79
CA HIS A 96 -7.34 5.91 -15.19
C HIS A 96 -6.14 6.68 -15.77
N CYS A 97 -5.38 7.37 -14.89
CA CYS A 97 -4.15 8.08 -15.23
C CYS A 97 -2.89 7.19 -15.21
N TRP A 98 -3.01 5.86 -15.12
CA TRP A 98 -1.86 4.95 -14.93
C TRP A 98 -0.69 5.18 -15.91
N SER A 99 -1.00 5.51 -17.17
CA SER A 99 0.00 5.71 -18.23
C SER A 99 0.62 7.11 -18.28
N TYR A 100 0.21 8.02 -17.38
CA TYR A 100 0.65 9.42 -17.40
C TYR A 100 1.64 9.70 -16.27
N ASP A 101 2.63 10.54 -16.56
CA ASP A 101 3.67 10.91 -15.59
C ASP A 101 3.19 11.86 -14.49
N SER A 102 2.11 12.61 -14.75
CA SER A 102 1.62 13.64 -13.84
C SER A 102 0.11 13.63 -13.72
N VAL A 103 -0.36 13.88 -12.50
CA VAL A 103 -1.77 13.93 -12.14
C VAL A 103 -2.05 15.22 -11.38
N GLY A 104 -3.16 15.88 -11.70
CA GLY A 104 -3.64 17.07 -11.00
C GLY A 104 -5.05 16.87 -10.48
N ARG A 105 -5.27 17.19 -9.20
CA ARG A 105 -6.61 17.16 -8.61
C ARG A 105 -7.37 18.44 -9.00
N ASN A 106 -8.57 18.27 -9.55
CA ASN A 106 -9.47 19.35 -9.90
C ASN A 106 -10.42 19.68 -8.74
N ASP A 107 -11.03 20.87 -8.77
CA ASP A 107 -11.95 21.34 -7.70
C ASP A 107 -13.24 20.52 -7.59
N ASP A 108 -13.63 19.82 -8.65
CA ASP A 108 -14.75 18.87 -8.67
C ASP A 108 -14.40 17.49 -8.09
N GLY A 109 -13.15 17.29 -7.68
CA GLY A 109 -12.64 16.01 -7.17
C GLY A 109 -12.22 15.02 -8.26
N SER A 110 -12.32 15.39 -9.54
CA SER A 110 -11.77 14.62 -10.65
C SER A 110 -10.24 14.77 -10.72
N TYR A 111 -9.59 13.88 -11.48
CA TYR A 111 -8.15 13.94 -11.71
C TYR A 111 -7.87 14.15 -13.19
N SER A 112 -7.08 15.18 -13.49
CA SER A 112 -6.49 15.42 -14.80
C SER A 112 -5.18 14.66 -14.94
N CYS A 113 -4.95 14.03 -16.10
CA CYS A 113 -3.70 13.33 -16.39
C CYS A 113 -2.95 14.05 -17.50
N VAL A 114 -1.64 14.25 -17.33
CA VAL A 114 -0.81 14.91 -18.34
C VAL A 114 0.55 14.23 -18.41
N ASN A 115 1.11 14.10 -19.61
CA ASN A 115 2.50 13.66 -19.76
C ASN A 115 3.42 14.86 -19.58
N ARG A 116 4.55 14.64 -18.90
CA ARG A 116 5.55 15.70 -18.70
C ARG A 116 6.15 16.19 -20.02
N GLY A 117 6.19 15.33 -21.04
CA GLY A 117 6.65 15.66 -22.39
C GLY A 117 5.78 16.67 -23.14
N ASP A 118 4.49 16.75 -22.83
CA ASP A 118 3.54 17.65 -23.51
C ASP A 118 3.58 19.09 -22.95
N MET A 119 4.29 19.31 -21.83
CA MET A 119 4.45 20.62 -21.17
C MET A 119 5.76 21.32 -21.51
N LEU A 120 6.66 20.67 -22.24
CA LEU A 120 7.94 21.23 -22.68
C LEU A 120 7.77 21.77 -24.12
N PRO A 121 8.06 23.06 -24.39
CA PRO A 121 7.97 23.65 -25.73
C PRO A 121 9.04 23.12 -26.70
#